data_AF-Q027K5-F1
#
_entry.id   AF-Q027K5-F1
#
_cell.length_a   1.000
_cell.length_b   1.000
_cell.length_c   1.000
_cell.angle_alpha   90.00
_cell.angle_beta   90.00
_cell.angle_gamma   90.00
#
_symmetry.space_group_name_H-M   'P 1'
#
loop_
_entity.id
_entity.type
_entity.pdbx_description
1 polymer ?
#
loop_
_entity_poly.entity_id
_entity_poly.type
_entity_poly.pdbx_seq_one_letter_code
_entity_poly.pdbx_strand_id
1 'polypeptide(L)'
;MRHVLAMMSDYTCSETISRSIGDGTPLRMKTLERVRLQVGIIAGKELFSWPGTASFERDDPHAIVGGGLTGTGDFGGFSRAVFGSDSTVMTSGEEEVRAGMRAILFRYSIPRSASGYVLRSGSHSAIVDYGGSFWVDPESGRVTALEVEADSRRNQIPADLDMFDVKTLLEF
;
A
#
# COMPACT_ATOMS: atom_id res chain seq x y z
N MET A 1 10.09 14.19 -8.56
CA MET A 1 8.79 13.56 -8.22
C MET A 1 7.91 14.40 -7.29
N ARG A 2 8.43 14.94 -6.17
CA ARG A 2 7.63 15.71 -5.18
C ARG A 2 6.68 16.76 -5.76
N HIS A 3 7.17 17.62 -6.65
CA HIS A 3 6.36 18.70 -7.24
C HIS A 3 5.21 18.17 -8.11
N VAL A 4 5.41 17.04 -8.81
CA VAL A 4 4.38 16.41 -9.63
C VAL A 4 3.29 15.79 -8.76
N LEU A 5 3.67 15.08 -7.69
CA LEU A 5 2.72 14.43 -6.76
C LEU A 5 1.84 15.42 -5.99
N ALA A 6 2.38 16.62 -5.69
CA ALA A 6 1.65 17.69 -5.03
C ALA A 6 0.64 18.41 -5.96
N MET A 7 0.86 18.37 -7.27
CA MET A 7 0.00 19.00 -8.28
C MET A 7 -0.98 18.01 -8.95
N MET A 8 -1.01 16.75 -8.51
CA MET A 8 -1.98 15.79 -9.03
C MET A 8 -3.41 16.25 -8.69
N SER A 9 -4.23 16.40 -9.73
CA SER A 9 -5.66 16.68 -9.59
C SER A 9 -6.38 15.58 -8.81
N ASP A 10 -7.58 15.86 -8.33
CA ASP A 10 -8.43 14.81 -7.79
C ASP A 10 -8.74 13.79 -8.90
N TYR A 11 -8.56 12.50 -8.60
CA TYR A 11 -8.81 11.42 -9.56
C TYR A 11 -9.51 10.25 -8.86
N THR A 12 -10.38 9.57 -9.62
CA THR A 12 -11.20 8.46 -9.13
C THR A 12 -10.99 7.23 -10.01
N CYS A 13 -10.88 6.06 -9.39
CA CYS A 13 -10.76 4.77 -10.06
C CYS A 13 -11.73 3.75 -9.45
N SER A 14 -11.84 2.60 -10.11
CA SER A 14 -12.52 1.43 -9.54
C SER A 14 -11.49 0.45 -9.01
N GLU A 15 -11.64 0.08 -7.75
CA GLU A 15 -10.79 -0.90 -7.08
C GLU A 15 -11.55 -2.23 -6.92
N THR A 16 -10.86 -3.35 -7.09
CA THR A 16 -11.43 -4.68 -6.82
C THR A 16 -10.56 -5.41 -5.81
N ILE A 17 -11.09 -5.60 -4.61
CA ILE A 17 -10.45 -6.29 -3.51
C ILE A 17 -10.87 -7.76 -3.58
N SER A 18 -9.91 -8.68 -3.75
CA SER A 18 -10.18 -10.12 -3.70
C SER A 18 -9.74 -10.68 -2.34
N ARG A 19 -10.71 -11.14 -1.54
CA ARG A 19 -10.42 -11.75 -0.23
C ARG A 19 -10.28 -13.26 -0.38
N SER A 20 -9.28 -13.84 0.26
CA SER A 20 -9.03 -15.28 0.27
C SER A 20 -8.65 -15.75 1.66
N ILE A 21 -8.89 -17.02 1.96
CA ILE A 21 -8.50 -17.68 3.21
C ILE A 21 -7.65 -18.91 2.90
N GLY A 22 -6.67 -19.21 3.74
CA GLY A 22 -5.81 -20.38 3.62
C GLY A 22 -4.81 -20.45 4.77
N ASP A 23 -3.88 -21.41 4.69
CA ASP A 23 -2.81 -21.63 5.67
C ASP A 23 -1.49 -20.92 5.28
N GLY A 24 -1.55 -19.97 4.33
CA GLY A 24 -0.39 -19.28 3.76
C GLY A 24 0.26 -20.02 2.58
N THR A 25 -0.14 -21.26 2.28
CA THR A 25 0.35 -21.97 1.08
C THR A 25 -0.44 -21.53 -0.16
N PRO A 26 0.18 -21.03 -1.24
CA PRO A 26 -0.54 -20.50 -2.41
C PRO A 26 -1.56 -21.47 -3.01
N LEU A 27 -1.22 -22.76 -3.07
CA LEU A 27 -2.10 -23.82 -3.59
C LEU A 27 -3.31 -24.12 -2.69
N ARG A 28 -3.30 -23.64 -1.45
CA ARG A 28 -4.36 -23.84 -0.44
C ARG A 28 -5.13 -22.57 -0.13
N MET A 29 -4.88 -21.50 -0.88
CA MET A 29 -5.67 -20.27 -0.79
C MET A 29 -7.00 -20.47 -1.52
N LYS A 30 -8.10 -20.28 -0.81
CA LYS A 30 -9.45 -20.28 -1.37
C LYS A 30 -9.99 -18.85 -1.40
N THR A 31 -10.39 -18.37 -2.57
CA THR A 31 -11.09 -17.09 -2.69
C THR A 31 -12.43 -17.16 -1.95
N LEU A 32 -12.64 -16.22 -1.04
CA LEU A 32 -13.89 -16.01 -0.33
C LEU A 32 -14.85 -15.20 -1.20
N GLU A 33 -14.39 -14.03 -1.65
CA GLU A 33 -15.22 -13.09 -2.41
C GLU A 33 -14.38 -12.03 -3.12
N ARG A 34 -15.06 -11.21 -3.93
CA ARG A 34 -14.51 -10.00 -4.53
C ARG A 34 -15.41 -8.83 -4.19
N VAL A 35 -14.84 -7.78 -3.64
CA VAL A 35 -15.52 -6.52 -3.31
C VAL A 35 -15.06 -5.47 -4.30
N ARG A 36 -16.00 -4.78 -4.95
CA ARG A 36 -15.69 -3.69 -5.87
C ARG A 36 -16.05 -2.36 -5.23
N LEU A 37 -15.07 -1.47 -5.15
CA LEU A 37 -15.20 -0.13 -4.59
C LEU A 37 -14.90 0.92 -5.67
N GLN A 38 -15.35 2.14 -5.42
CA GLN A 38 -14.71 3.31 -6.01
C GLN A 38 -13.71 3.86 -5.00
N VAL A 39 -12.54 4.25 -5.49
CA VAL A 39 -11.49 4.91 -4.70
C VAL A 39 -11.12 6.21 -5.39
N GLY A 40 -10.85 7.25 -4.62
CA GLY A 40 -10.43 8.53 -5.14
C GLY A 40 -9.39 9.19 -4.27
N ILE A 41 -8.48 9.92 -4.89
CA ILE A 41 -7.69 10.93 -4.19
C ILE A 41 -8.46 12.23 -4.26
N ILE A 42 -8.89 12.74 -3.11
CA ILE A 42 -9.61 14.01 -2.99
C ILE A 42 -8.93 14.83 -1.91
N ALA A 43 -8.48 16.04 -2.26
CA ALA A 43 -7.73 16.91 -1.35
C ALA A 43 -6.54 16.20 -0.67
N GLY A 44 -5.86 15.32 -1.42
CA GLY A 44 -4.69 14.57 -0.95
C GLY A 44 -4.98 13.35 -0.06
N LYS A 45 -6.26 13.02 0.19
CA LYS A 45 -6.67 11.85 0.96
C LYS A 45 -7.28 10.78 0.07
N GLU A 46 -7.04 9.52 0.41
CA GLU A 46 -7.78 8.41 -0.17
C GLU A 46 -9.17 8.36 0.46
N LEU A 47 -10.18 8.41 -0.39
CA LEU A 47 -11.57 8.23 0.00
C LEU A 47 -12.18 7.08 -0.82
N PHE A 48 -13.13 6.39 -0.20
CA PHE A 48 -13.75 5.18 -0.71
C PHE A 48 -15.27 5.33 -0.72
N SER A 49 -15.91 4.65 -1.67
CA SER A 49 -17.37 4.55 -1.75
C SER A 49 -17.84 3.28 -2.46
N TRP A 50 -19.13 2.97 -2.32
CA TRP A 50 -19.76 1.93 -3.12
C TRP A 50 -19.99 2.44 -4.56
N PRO A 51 -19.86 1.57 -5.58
CA PRO A 51 -20.18 1.93 -6.95
C PRO A 51 -21.59 2.51 -7.08
N GLY A 52 -21.70 3.67 -7.75
CA GLY A 52 -22.98 4.34 -8.01
C GLY A 52 -23.49 5.25 -6.89
N THR A 53 -22.74 5.41 -5.80
CA THR A 53 -23.03 6.43 -4.79
C THR A 53 -22.63 7.84 -5.27
N ALA A 54 -23.33 8.86 -4.77
CA ALA A 54 -23.14 10.24 -5.23
C ALA A 54 -21.88 10.91 -4.66
N SER A 55 -21.30 10.39 -3.57
CA SER A 55 -20.13 11.00 -2.95
C SER A 55 -19.19 9.98 -2.31
N PHE A 56 -17.91 10.37 -2.24
CA PHE A 56 -16.87 9.67 -1.51
C PHE A 56 -16.92 10.11 -0.04
N GLU A 57 -17.26 9.19 0.86
CA GLU A 57 -17.62 9.56 2.24
C GLU A 57 -16.83 8.80 3.32
N ARG A 58 -15.98 7.85 2.95
CA ARG A 58 -15.22 7.05 3.92
C ARG A 58 -13.74 7.14 3.62
N ASP A 59 -12.95 7.43 4.63
CA ASP A 59 -11.48 7.40 4.60
C ASP A 59 -10.91 6.05 5.04
N ASP A 60 -11.79 5.10 5.41
CA ASP A 60 -11.44 3.75 5.85
C ASP A 60 -12.20 2.68 5.05
N PRO A 61 -11.53 1.88 4.20
CA PRO A 61 -12.16 0.81 3.46
C PRO A 61 -12.64 -0.33 4.38
N HIS A 62 -12.09 -0.48 5.59
CA HIS A 62 -12.59 -1.46 6.57
C HIS A 62 -14.05 -1.19 6.93
N ALA A 63 -14.45 0.08 7.02
CA ALA A 63 -15.84 0.47 7.31
C ALA A 63 -16.83 0.09 6.19
N ILE A 64 -16.33 -0.19 4.98
CA ILE A 64 -17.12 -0.61 3.83
C ILE A 64 -17.09 -2.13 3.67
N VAL A 65 -15.91 -2.72 3.77
CA VAL A 65 -15.64 -4.15 3.50
C VAL A 65 -16.04 -5.04 4.70
N GLY A 66 -16.11 -4.47 5.91
CA GLY A 66 -16.69 -5.08 7.10
C GLY A 66 -15.87 -6.20 7.76
N GLY A 67 -14.62 -6.42 7.33
CA GLY A 67 -13.71 -7.37 7.97
C GLY A 67 -12.58 -7.90 7.08
N GLY A 68 -11.71 -8.71 7.68
CA GLY A 68 -10.47 -9.17 7.05
C GLY A 68 -9.39 -8.09 7.02
N LEU A 69 -8.25 -8.41 6.40
CA LEU A 69 -7.17 -7.45 6.23
C LEU A 69 -7.57 -6.40 5.20
N THR A 70 -7.66 -5.14 5.62
CA THR A 70 -7.92 -3.99 4.77
C THR A 70 -7.10 -2.81 5.28
N GLY A 71 -6.71 -1.92 4.37
CA GLY A 71 -5.88 -0.77 4.70
C GLY A 71 -5.98 0.31 3.62
N THR A 72 -5.38 1.45 3.91
CA THR A 72 -5.22 2.58 2.99
C THR A 72 -3.76 2.69 2.56
N GLY A 73 -3.52 3.21 1.37
CA GLY A 73 -2.18 3.49 0.83
C GLY A 73 -2.00 3.00 -0.60
N ASP A 74 -2.71 1.93 -0.97
CA ASP A 74 -2.53 1.21 -2.24
C ASP A 74 -2.86 2.06 -3.47
N PHE A 75 -3.71 3.09 -3.33
CA PHE A 75 -4.15 3.90 -4.46
C PHE A 75 -3.24 5.11 -4.74
N GLY A 76 -2.48 5.55 -3.74
CA GLY A 76 -1.51 6.64 -3.89
C GLY A 76 -0.89 7.11 -2.57
N GLY A 77 -1.44 6.71 -1.42
CA GLY A 77 -0.89 7.05 -0.12
C GLY A 77 0.55 6.58 0.04
N PHE A 78 0.88 5.35 -0.35
CA PHE A 78 2.25 4.83 -0.26
C PHE A 78 3.20 5.55 -1.22
N SER A 79 2.81 5.75 -2.48
CA SER A 79 3.65 6.49 -3.44
C SER A 79 3.95 7.91 -2.95
N ARG A 80 2.97 8.59 -2.33
CA ARG A 80 3.18 9.91 -1.73
C ARG A 80 4.07 9.85 -0.49
N ALA A 81 3.89 8.88 0.39
CA ALA A 81 4.73 8.76 1.57
C ALA A 81 6.19 8.48 1.17
N VAL A 82 6.42 7.53 0.27
CA VAL A 82 7.76 7.09 -0.13
C VAL A 82 8.49 8.16 -0.96
N PHE A 83 7.85 8.72 -1.99
CA PHE A 83 8.50 9.63 -2.94
C PHE A 83 8.23 11.13 -2.69
N GLY A 84 7.25 11.44 -1.84
CA GLY A 84 6.80 12.79 -1.53
C GLY A 84 7.34 13.37 -0.22
N SER A 85 7.71 12.51 0.74
CA SER A 85 8.12 12.92 2.09
C SER A 85 9.65 13.03 2.26
N ASP A 86 10.08 13.80 3.26
CA ASP A 86 11.46 13.83 3.77
C ASP A 86 11.73 12.77 4.85
N SER A 87 10.68 12.08 5.30
CA SER A 87 10.77 11.07 6.36
C SER A 87 11.25 9.69 5.91
N THR A 88 11.42 9.49 4.60
CA THR A 88 11.80 8.20 4.02
C THR A 88 13.32 8.05 4.03
N VAL A 89 13.81 7.01 4.69
CA VAL A 89 15.23 6.63 4.64
C VAL A 89 15.42 5.65 3.50
N MET A 90 16.34 5.93 2.58
CA MET A 90 16.59 5.10 1.38
C MET A 90 18.04 4.66 1.29
N THR A 91 18.28 3.49 0.72
CA THR A 91 19.61 3.02 0.35
C THR A 91 20.08 3.64 -0.97
N SER A 92 21.37 3.47 -1.29
CA SER A 92 21.83 3.63 -2.67
C SER A 92 21.16 2.61 -3.58
N GLY A 93 21.00 2.96 -4.86
CA GLY A 93 20.46 2.07 -5.87
C GLY A 93 21.41 0.93 -6.21
N GLU A 94 20.87 -0.28 -6.38
CA GLU A 94 21.58 -1.49 -6.79
C GLU A 94 21.06 -1.95 -8.15
N GLU A 95 21.93 -2.40 -9.05
CA GLU A 95 21.47 -3.01 -10.31
C GLU A 95 20.78 -4.35 -10.03
N GLU A 96 19.61 -4.55 -10.63
CA GLU A 96 18.83 -5.78 -10.52
C GLU A 96 18.20 -6.14 -11.87
N VAL A 97 17.79 -7.40 -12.01
CA VAL A 97 16.91 -7.84 -13.10
C VAL A 97 15.56 -8.27 -12.52
N ARG A 98 14.48 -7.56 -12.86
CA ARG A 98 13.11 -7.87 -12.45
C ARG A 98 12.27 -8.21 -13.68
N ALA A 99 11.60 -9.36 -13.65
CA ALA A 99 10.79 -9.85 -14.79
C ALA A 99 11.54 -9.86 -16.14
N GLY A 100 12.86 -10.11 -16.10
CA GLY A 100 13.72 -10.12 -17.30
C GLY A 100 14.18 -8.76 -17.82
N MET A 101 13.82 -7.66 -17.14
CA MET A 101 14.25 -6.30 -17.50
C MET A 101 15.25 -5.75 -16.48
N ARG A 102 16.21 -4.93 -16.95
CA ARG A 102 17.13 -4.20 -16.07
C ARG A 102 16.35 -3.20 -15.22
N ALA A 103 16.67 -3.13 -13.94
CA ALA A 103 16.12 -2.18 -12.99
C ALA A 103 17.20 -1.70 -12.03
N ILE A 104 16.97 -0.53 -11.43
CA ILE A 104 17.70 -0.09 -10.24
C ILE A 104 16.78 -0.29 -9.04
N LEU A 105 17.20 -1.14 -8.11
CA LEU A 105 16.53 -1.43 -6.85
C LEU A 105 16.93 -0.40 -5.81
N PHE A 106 15.95 0.18 -5.14
CA PHE A 106 16.15 0.97 -3.93
C PHE A 106 15.37 0.33 -2.79
N ARG A 107 15.99 0.24 -1.61
CA ARG A 107 15.30 -0.14 -0.38
C ARG A 107 14.96 1.11 0.40
N TYR A 108 13.84 1.08 1.12
CA TYR A 108 13.42 2.19 1.96
C TYR A 108 12.80 1.72 3.27
N SER A 109 12.76 2.63 4.23
CA SER A 109 11.99 2.50 5.46
C SER A 109 11.36 3.83 5.86
N ILE A 110 10.20 3.75 6.50
CA ILE A 110 9.47 4.86 7.09
C ILE A 110 9.24 4.53 8.57
N PRO A 111 9.85 5.29 9.49
CA PRO A 111 9.70 5.03 10.92
C PRO A 111 8.27 5.34 11.37
N ARG A 112 7.84 4.69 12.46
CA ARG A 112 6.47 4.80 13.00
C ARG A 112 6.07 6.24 13.28
N SER A 113 7.01 7.06 13.78
CA SER A 113 6.80 8.49 14.07
C SER A 113 6.44 9.33 12.85
N ALA A 114 6.75 8.85 11.65
CA ALA A 114 6.42 9.51 10.39
C ALA A 114 5.43 8.69 9.53
N SER A 115 4.91 7.59 10.08
CA SER A 115 3.97 6.72 9.39
C SER A 115 2.53 7.15 9.66
N GLY A 116 1.73 7.20 8.61
CA GLY A 116 0.27 7.22 8.70
C GLY A 116 -0.36 5.85 8.44
N TYR A 117 0.43 4.79 8.31
CA TYR A 117 -0.06 3.48 7.92
C TYR A 117 -0.71 2.76 9.11
N VAL A 118 -2.04 2.64 9.06
CA VAL A 118 -2.84 1.97 10.09
C VAL A 118 -3.19 0.56 9.62
N LEU A 119 -2.70 -0.44 10.36
CA LEU A 119 -3.16 -1.82 10.22
C LEU A 119 -4.35 -2.06 11.14
N ARG A 120 -5.34 -2.84 10.65
CA ARG A 120 -6.54 -3.20 11.40
C ARG A 120 -6.81 -4.70 11.32
N SER A 121 -7.18 -5.28 12.46
CA SER A 121 -7.59 -6.68 12.58
C SER A 121 -8.65 -6.81 13.68
N GLY A 122 -9.87 -7.16 13.29
CA GLY A 122 -11.01 -7.18 14.20
C GLY A 122 -11.25 -5.82 14.86
N SER A 123 -11.18 -5.77 16.19
CA SER A 123 -11.29 -4.53 16.98
C SER A 123 -9.96 -3.84 17.27
N HIS A 124 -8.83 -4.42 16.88
CA HIS A 124 -7.50 -3.87 17.13
C HIS A 124 -7.00 -3.07 15.93
N SER A 125 -6.24 -2.00 16.21
CA SER A 125 -5.61 -1.18 15.19
C SER A 125 -4.31 -0.59 15.71
N ALA A 126 -3.31 -0.47 14.85
CA ALA A 126 -2.06 0.20 15.20
C ALA A 126 -1.46 0.97 14.01
N ILE A 127 -0.81 2.10 14.32
CA ILE A 127 0.10 2.75 13.37
C ILE A 127 1.41 1.97 13.41
N VAL A 128 1.86 1.51 12.24
CA VAL A 128 3.08 0.71 12.10
C VAL A 128 4.15 1.46 11.31
N ASP A 129 5.40 1.24 11.65
CA ASP A 129 6.49 1.48 10.69
C ASP A 129 6.43 0.45 9.58
N TYR A 130 6.96 0.79 8.42
CA TYR A 130 7.01 -0.11 7.28
C TYR A 130 8.22 0.23 6.41
N GLY A 131 8.54 -0.67 5.50
CA GLY A 131 9.57 -0.44 4.50
C GLY A 131 9.26 -1.22 3.25
N GLY A 132 10.26 -1.39 2.42
CA GLY A 132 10.13 -2.20 1.23
C GLY A 132 11.14 -1.79 0.19
N SER A 133 10.76 -1.99 -1.06
CA SER A 133 11.62 -1.81 -2.21
C SER A 133 10.88 -1.06 -3.31
N PHE A 134 11.58 -0.27 -4.12
CA PHE A 134 11.05 0.20 -5.39
C PHE A 134 12.06 0.02 -6.50
N TRP A 135 11.54 -0.21 -7.71
CA TRP A 135 12.32 -0.48 -8.90
C TRP A 135 12.19 0.67 -9.87
N VAL A 136 13.32 1.09 -10.41
CA VAL A 136 13.41 2.18 -11.37
C VAL A 136 13.96 1.66 -12.69
N ASP A 137 13.29 1.98 -13.79
CA ASP A 137 13.81 1.76 -15.12
C ASP A 137 15.05 2.66 -15.34
N PRO A 138 16.24 2.10 -15.62
CA PRO A 138 17.47 2.87 -15.68
C PRO A 138 17.55 3.81 -16.88
N GLU A 139 16.76 3.60 -17.93
CA GLU A 139 16.78 4.42 -19.15
C GLU A 139 15.92 5.67 -18.99
N SER A 140 14.71 5.52 -18.45
CA SER A 140 13.72 6.59 -18.30
C SER A 140 13.69 7.23 -16.92
N GLY A 141 14.27 6.57 -15.91
CA GLY A 141 14.18 6.99 -14.50
C GLY A 141 12.78 6.83 -13.89
N ARG A 142 11.87 6.11 -14.55
CA ARG A 142 10.51 5.87 -14.06
C ARG A 142 10.49 4.76 -13.02
N VAL A 143 9.71 4.95 -11.96
CA VAL A 143 9.38 3.86 -11.02
C VAL A 143 8.45 2.88 -11.74
N THR A 144 8.79 1.60 -11.74
CA THR A 144 8.03 0.51 -12.39
C THR A 144 7.28 -0.35 -11.38
N ALA A 145 7.78 -0.43 -10.14
CA ALA A 145 7.07 -1.08 -9.05
C ALA A 145 7.46 -0.49 -7.69
N LEU A 146 6.52 -0.58 -6.74
CA LEU A 146 6.71 -0.25 -5.34
C LEU A 146 6.17 -1.40 -4.48
N GLU A 147 7.04 -1.99 -3.68
CA GLU A 147 6.71 -2.95 -2.63
C GLU A 147 6.65 -2.24 -1.28
N VAL A 148 5.64 -2.59 -0.50
CA VAL A 148 5.42 -2.12 0.87
C VAL A 148 5.28 -3.36 1.74
N GLU A 149 6.04 -3.43 2.83
CA GLU A 149 6.06 -4.54 3.76
C GLU A 149 6.08 -4.04 5.21
N ALA A 150 5.24 -4.66 6.03
CA ALA A 150 5.36 -4.65 7.49
C ALA A 150 5.44 -6.10 7.98
N ASP A 151 6.37 -6.41 8.89
CA ASP A 151 6.60 -7.77 9.37
C ASP A 151 6.73 -7.82 10.91
N SER A 152 5.99 -8.73 11.53
CA SER A 152 6.01 -8.96 12.98
C SER A 152 7.39 -9.39 13.50
N ARG A 153 8.18 -10.14 12.71
CA ARG A 153 9.55 -10.56 13.06
C ARG A 153 10.53 -9.39 13.14
N ARG A 154 10.20 -8.27 12.50
CA ARG A 154 10.93 -6.99 12.59
C ARG A 154 10.34 -6.07 13.66
N ASN A 155 9.40 -6.57 14.47
CA ASN A 155 8.69 -5.84 15.52
C ASN A 155 7.88 -4.63 14.99
N GLN A 156 7.48 -4.66 13.72
CA GLN A 156 6.73 -3.58 13.07
C GLN A 156 5.24 -3.68 13.36
N ILE A 157 4.73 -4.93 13.39
CA ILE A 157 3.35 -5.27 13.66
C ILE A 157 3.20 -5.68 15.13
N PRO A 158 2.38 -4.96 15.92
CA PRO A 158 2.01 -5.36 17.27
C PRO A 158 1.32 -6.74 17.34
N ALA A 159 1.62 -7.53 18.38
CA ALA A 159 1.12 -8.90 18.52
C ALA A 159 -0.41 -9.01 18.69
N ASP A 160 -1.06 -7.96 19.18
CA ASP A 160 -2.52 -7.88 19.35
C ASP A 160 -3.29 -7.75 18.03
N LEU A 161 -2.59 -7.48 16.91
CA LEU A 161 -3.18 -7.54 15.58
C LEU A 161 -3.34 -8.95 15.03
N ASP A 162 -2.71 -9.97 15.63
CA ASP A 162 -2.71 -11.37 15.16
C ASP A 162 -2.32 -11.50 13.67
N MET A 163 -1.29 -10.75 13.28
CA MET A 163 -0.81 -10.63 11.90
C MET A 163 0.68 -10.88 11.82
N PHE A 164 1.09 -11.78 10.92
CA PHE A 164 2.50 -12.14 10.76
C PHE A 164 3.25 -11.16 9.84
N ASP A 165 2.69 -10.89 8.66
CA ASP A 165 3.19 -9.89 7.71
C ASP A 165 2.05 -9.29 6.89
N VAL A 166 2.32 -8.12 6.31
CA VAL A 166 1.50 -7.50 5.26
C VAL A 166 2.42 -7.07 4.14
N LYS A 167 2.08 -7.45 2.91
CA LYS A 167 2.80 -7.08 1.70
C LYS A 167 1.85 -6.50 0.66
N THR A 168 2.21 -5.34 0.14
CA THR A 168 1.55 -4.71 -1.00
C THR A 168 2.57 -4.56 -2.11
N LEU A 169 2.22 -4.96 -3.33
CA LEU A 169 3.00 -4.69 -4.54
C LEU A 169 2.16 -3.84 -5.49
N LEU A 170 2.65 -2.65 -5.79
CA LEU A 170 2.07 -1.72 -6.76
C LEU A 170 2.93 -1.76 -8.03
N GLU A 171 2.30 -1.98 -9.17
CA GLU A 171 2.96 -1.95 -10.50
C GLU A 171 2.42 -0.76 -11.31
N PHE A 172 3.32 -0.05 -12.01
CA PHE A 172 3.04 1.21 -12.70
C PHE A 172 3.19 1.13 -14.22
#